data_AF-A0A6A8V6W0-F1
#
_entry.id   AF-A0A6A8V6W0-F1
#
_cell.length_a   1.000
_cell.length_b   1.000
_cell.length_c   1.000
_cell.angle_alpha   90.00
_cell.angle_beta   90.00
_cell.angle_gamma   90.00
#
_symmetry.space_group_name_H-M   'P 1'
#
loop_
_entity.id
_entity.type
_entity.pdbx_description
1 polymer ?
#
loop_
_entity_poly.entity_id
_entity_poly.type
_entity_poly.pdbx_seq_one_letter_code
_entity_poly.pdbx_strand_id
1 'polypeptide(L)' 'MKMYVVRKYHGHSSWIDPKHLAEYTEAEFQTRHEALAHCERLKGKGIVEIYQREVTE' A
#
# COMPACT_ATOMS: atom_id res chain seq x y z
N MET A 1 -14.98 3.48 10.18
CA MET A 1 -14.87 2.24 9.37
C MET A 1 -13.42 1.75 9.29
N LYS A 2 -13.17 0.43 9.22
CA LYS A 2 -11.81 -0.12 9.01
C LYS A 2 -11.59 -0.36 7.51
N MET A 3 -10.58 0.25 6.92
CA MET A 3 -10.15 0.01 5.54
C MET A 3 -8.73 -0.54 5.52
N TYR A 4 -8.47 -1.43 4.57
CA TYR A 4 -7.14 -1.95 4.29
C TYR A 4 -6.57 -1.18 3.11
N VAL A 5 -5.43 -0.55 3.29
CA VAL A 5 -4.74 0.16 2.22
C VAL A 5 -3.51 -0.64 1.83
N VAL A 6 -3.42 -0.95 0.54
CA VAL A 6 -2.22 -1.55 -0.06
C VAL A 6 -1.51 -0.43 -0.81
N ARG A 7 -0.31 -0.08 -0.34
CA ARG A 7 0.55 0.91 -0.97
C ARG A 7 1.67 0.21 -1.71
N LYS A 8 1.82 0.50 -2.99
CA LYS A 8 2.92 0.03 -3.84
C LYS A 8 3.83 1.19 -4.18
N TYR A 9 5.11 1.08 -3.84
CA TYR A 9 6.11 2.09 -4.18
C TYR A 9 6.64 1.88 -5.62
N HIS A 10 6.84 2.96 -6.35
CA HIS A 10 7.49 2.98 -7.66
C HIS A 10 9.00 2.99 -7.42
N GLY A 11 9.62 1.81 -7.50
CA GLY A 11 11.06 1.62 -7.31
C GLY A 11 11.40 0.72 -6.11
N HIS A 12 12.68 0.68 -5.77
CA HIS A 12 13.23 -0.15 -4.68
C HIS A 12 13.41 0.61 -3.35
N SER A 13 12.86 1.82 -3.25
CA SER A 13 13.11 2.71 -2.11
C SER A 13 11.89 2.81 -1.20
N SER A 14 11.99 2.24 0.01
CA SER A 14 11.09 2.55 1.14
C SER A 14 11.52 3.80 1.90
N TRP A 15 12.62 4.44 1.50
CA TRP A 15 13.19 5.55 2.22
C TRP A 15 12.47 6.83 1.84
N ILE A 16 11.67 7.32 2.80
CA ILE A 16 11.07 8.65 2.80
C ILE A 16 12.23 9.64 2.98
N ASP A 17 12.91 9.94 1.87
CA ASP A 17 13.78 11.10 1.81
C ASP A 17 12.85 12.32 1.73
N PRO A 18 12.90 13.29 2.67
CA PRO A 18 11.96 14.41 2.70
C PRO A 18 11.98 15.29 1.43
N LYS A 19 13.00 15.14 0.57
CA LYS A 19 13.07 15.77 -0.75
C LYS A 19 12.47 14.93 -1.90
N HIS A 20 12.31 13.63 -1.72
CA HIS A 20 11.82 12.71 -2.74
C HIS A 20 10.76 11.82 -2.10
N LEU A 21 9.52 12.33 -2.05
CA LEU A 21 8.36 11.48 -1.81
C LEU A 21 8.40 10.37 -2.87
N ALA A 22 8.71 9.14 -2.45
CA ALA A 22 8.70 8.01 -3.33
C ALA A 22 7.30 7.94 -3.97
N GLU A 23 7.23 7.99 -5.30
CA GLU A 23 5.95 7.85 -5.99
C GLU A 23 5.34 6.51 -5.59
N TYR A 24 4.10 6.52 -5.13
CA TYR A 24 3.40 5.31 -4.74
C TYR A 24 1.99 5.30 -5.28
N THR A 25 1.44 4.11 -5.46
CA THR A 25 0.04 3.88 -5.80
C THR A 25 -0.63 3.22 -4.61
N GLU A 26 -1.76 3.78 -4.18
CA GLU A 26 -2.57 3.23 -3.11
C GLU A 26 -3.83 2.59 -3.68
N ALA A 27 -4.19 1.44 -3.13
CA ALA A 27 -5.45 0.77 -3.38
C ALA A 27 -6.13 0.50 -2.04
N GLU A 28 -7.37 0.96 -1.92
CA GLU A 28 -8.19 0.82 -0.72
C GLU A 28 -9.13 -0.38 -0.86
N PHE A 29 -9.23 -1.17 0.20
CA PHE A 29 -10.05 -2.38 0.26
C PHE A 29 -10.84 -2.40 1.55
N GLN A 30 -12.08 -2.87 1.48
CA GLN A 30 -12.90 -3.04 2.68
C GLN A 30 -12.54 -4.32 3.43
N THR A 31 -12.06 -5.34 2.72
CA THR A 31 -11.73 -6.64 3.30
C THR A 31 -10.24 -6.94 3.26
N ARG A 32 -9.76 -7.67 4.28
CA ARG A 32 -8.37 -8.14 4.35
C ARG A 32 -8.03 -9.06 3.19
N HIS A 33 -8.96 -9.94 2.80
CA HIS A 33 -8.73 -10.92 1.74
C HIS A 33 -8.48 -10.25 0.39
N GLU A 34 -9.24 -9.20 0.06
CA GLU A 34 -9.02 -8.46 -1.19
C GLU A 34 -7.67 -7.74 -1.20
N ALA A 35 -7.29 -7.12 -0.07
CA ALA A 35 -5.99 -6.47 0.08
C ALA A 35 -4.83 -7.47 -0.08
N LEU A 36 -4.94 -8.66 0.52
CA LEU A 36 -3.95 -9.73 0.38
C LEU A 36 -3.86 -10.25 -1.05
N ALA A 37 -4.99 -10.53 -1.70
CA ALA A 37 -5.03 -10.97 -3.09
C ALA A 37 -4.48 -9.91 -4.06
N HIS A 38 -4.66 -8.62 -3.75
CA HIS A 38 -4.02 -7.54 -4.49
C HIS A 38 -2.51 -7.50 -4.26
N CYS A 39 -2.04 -7.65 -3.02
CA CYS A 39 -0.62 -7.75 -2.70
C CYS A 39 0.06 -8.94 -3.38
N GLU A 40 -0.59 -10.10 -3.44
CA GLU A 40 -0.05 -11.28 -4.15
C GLU A 40 0.07 -11.06 -5.65
N ARG A 41 -0.83 -10.30 -6.28
CA ARG A 41 -0.68 -9.88 -7.69
C ARG A 41 0.46 -8.90 -7.92
N LEU A 42 0.85 -8.16 -6.87
CA LEU A 42 1.94 -7.19 -6.90
C LEU A 42 3.29 -7.78 -6.46
N LYS A 43 3.30 -9.00 -5.92
CA LYS A 43 4.50 -9.73 -5.52
C LYS A 43 5.46 -9.83 -6.71
N GLY A 44 6.68 -9.31 -6.53
CA GLY A 44 7.72 -9.27 -7.56
C GLY A 44 7.82 -7.97 -8.36
N LYS A 45 6.94 -6.98 -8.16
CA LYS A 45 6.97 -5.67 -8.85
C LYS A 45 7.45 -4.50 -7.99
N GLY A 46 8.19 -4.78 -6.92
CA GLY A 46 8.74 -3.77 -6.00
C GLY A 46 8.29 -3.96 -4.56
N ILE A 47 8.35 -2.87 -3.79
CA ILE A 47 7.99 -2.84 -2.36
C ILE A 47 6.50 -2.57 -2.22
N VAL A 48 5.83 -3.45 -1.47
CA VAL A 48 4.39 -3.37 -1.19
C VAL A 48 4.21 -3.35 0.32
N GLU A 49 3.43 -2.38 0.79
CA GLU A 49 3.08 -2.18 2.20
C GLU A 49 1.57 -2.34 2.34
N ILE A 50 1.12 -2.98 3.41
CA ILE A 50 -0.30 -3.13 3.74
C ILE A 50 -0.50 -2.59 5.14
N TYR A 51 -1.39 -1.61 5.29
CA TYR A 51 -1.75 -1.06 6.59
C TYR A 51 -3.26 -0.89 6.71
N GLN A 52 -3.74 -0.82 7.95
CA GLN A 52 -5.14 -0.57 8.24
C GLN A 52 -5.32 0.93 8.50
N ARG A 53 -6.25 1.55 7.79
CA ARG A 53 -6.67 2.93 8.06
C ARG A 53 -8.00 2.89 8.79
N GLU A 54 -8.02 3.41 10.01
CA GLU A 54 -9.25 3.70 10.74
C GLU A 54 -9.80 5.02 10.21
N VAL A 55 -10.89 4.95 9.45
CA VAL A 55 -11.63 6.13 9.03
C VAL A 55 -12.53 6.52 10.19
N THR A 56 -12.13 7.54 10.93
CA THR A 56 -13.00 8.25 11.87
C THR A 56 -13.89 9.17 11.04
N GLU A 57 -15.22 9.00 11.11
CA GLU A 57 -16.20 9.90 10.49
C GLU A 57 -16.16 11.29 11.13
#